data_AF-A0A1F5KZI9-F1
#
_entry.id   AF-A0A1F5KZI9-F1
#
_cell.length_a   1.000
_cell.length_b   1.000
_cell.length_c   1.000
_cell.angle_alpha   90.00
_cell.angle_beta   90.00
_cell.angle_gamma   90.00
#
_symmetry.space_group_name_H-M   'P 1'
#
loop_
_entity.id
_entity.type
_entity.pdbx_description
1 polymer ?
#
loop_
_entity_poly.entity_id
_entity_poly.type
_entity_poly.pdbx_seq_one_letter_code
_entity_poly.pdbx_strand_id
1 'polypeptide(L)'
;MSPEPYSKETLNNSPLAEHGRDFPCKLRTDAFLAPSTETVYQIGIENIIKFKGSATHGGGSCQLSLTEDREPTKDSEWMVIKSYEGGCPTKAEKLAGGATADNALHLDFAIPKGVNPGKYTLAWTWFNRIGN
;
A
#
# COMPACT_ATOMS: atom_id res chain seq x y z
N MET A 1 5.23 -8.28 -4.27
CA MET A 1 4.16 -7.55 -3.59
C MET A 1 2.84 -8.06 -4.14
N SER A 2 1.80 -8.07 -3.31
CA SER A 2 0.43 -8.49 -3.65
C SER A 2 -0.52 -7.61 -2.83
N PRO A 3 -1.57 -6.97 -3.38
CA PRO A 3 -1.88 -6.91 -4.80
C PRO A 3 -0.73 -6.31 -5.62
N GLU A 4 -0.73 -6.59 -6.93
CA GLU A 4 0.25 -5.97 -7.82
C GLU A 4 -0.05 -4.46 -7.92
N PRO A 5 0.91 -3.57 -7.60
CA PRO A 5 0.68 -2.14 -7.66
C PRO A 5 0.63 -1.65 -9.10
N TYR A 6 -0.01 -0.48 -9.30
CA TYR A 6 0.12 0.27 -10.54
C TYR A 6 1.60 0.52 -10.88
N SER A 7 1.93 0.35 -12.15
CA SER A 7 3.24 0.71 -12.72
C SER A 7 4.40 0.12 -11.94
N LYS A 8 4.25 -1.16 -11.61
CA LYS A 8 5.18 -1.97 -10.83
C LYS A 8 6.64 -1.81 -11.25
N GLU A 9 6.90 -1.76 -12.55
CA GLU A 9 8.26 -1.71 -13.10
C GLU A 9 9.00 -0.40 -12.75
N THR A 10 8.26 0.70 -12.54
CA THR A 10 8.82 2.02 -12.19
C THR A 10 8.62 2.38 -10.72
N LEU A 11 7.98 1.51 -9.94
CA LEU A 11 7.74 1.72 -8.52
C LEU A 11 9.02 1.43 -7.70
N ASN A 12 9.33 2.31 -6.74
CA ASN A 12 10.41 2.12 -5.78
C ASN A 12 9.88 2.08 -4.34
N ASN A 13 10.77 1.81 -3.39
CA ASN A 13 10.47 1.72 -1.96
C ASN A 13 10.86 2.97 -1.17
N SER A 14 11.16 4.09 -1.84
CA SER A 14 11.40 5.37 -1.18
C SER A 14 10.08 5.94 -0.63
N PRO A 15 10.10 6.74 0.45
CA PRO A 15 8.92 7.44 0.93
C PRO A 15 8.38 8.40 -0.15
N LEU A 16 7.19 8.97 0.11
CA LEU A 16 6.73 10.11 -0.68
C LEU A 16 7.75 11.26 -0.55
N ALA A 17 7.88 12.03 -1.63
CA ALA A 17 8.72 13.21 -1.67
C ALA A 17 8.27 14.23 -0.63
N GLU A 18 9.25 14.92 -0.04
CA GLU A 18 8.99 16.07 0.82
C GLU A 18 8.08 17.09 0.13
N HIS A 19 7.24 17.75 0.95
CA HIS A 19 6.22 18.70 0.51
C HIS A 19 5.16 18.12 -0.44
N GLY A 20 5.02 16.79 -0.53
CA GLY A 20 3.89 16.12 -1.19
C GLY A 20 3.90 16.20 -2.72
N ARG A 21 5.06 16.44 -3.34
CA ARG A 21 5.17 16.61 -4.81
C ARG A 21 4.76 15.38 -5.61
N ASP A 22 4.88 14.20 -5.02
CA ASP A 22 4.46 12.92 -5.63
C ASP A 22 3.24 12.31 -4.92
N PHE A 23 2.49 13.11 -4.14
CA PHE A 23 1.24 12.67 -3.53
C PHE A 23 0.04 12.91 -4.46
N PRO A 24 -0.92 11.95 -4.55
CA PRO A 24 -0.93 10.60 -3.97
C PRO A 24 -0.20 9.56 -4.84
N CYS A 25 -0.03 8.34 -4.32
CA CYS A 25 0.37 7.16 -5.12
C CYS A 25 1.75 7.25 -5.80
N LYS A 26 2.67 8.09 -5.32
CA LYS A 26 4.01 8.30 -5.91
C LYS A 26 3.91 8.77 -7.37
N LEU A 27 3.22 9.89 -7.59
CA LEU A 27 3.02 10.49 -8.90
C LEU A 27 4.33 10.60 -9.68
N ARG A 28 4.26 10.14 -10.94
CA ARG A 28 5.32 10.10 -11.95
C ARG A 28 4.65 9.92 -13.31
N THR A 29 5.41 10.03 -14.40
CA THR A 29 4.89 10.01 -15.78
C THR A 29 3.90 8.89 -16.07
N ASP A 30 4.09 7.73 -15.46
CA ASP A 30 3.31 6.53 -15.70
C ASP A 30 2.58 6.04 -14.45
N ALA A 31 2.25 6.86 -13.45
CA ALA A 31 1.85 6.39 -12.10
C ALA A 31 0.68 5.39 -12.01
N PHE A 32 -0.19 5.31 -13.03
CA PHE A 32 -1.45 4.54 -13.00
C PHE A 32 -1.58 3.51 -14.13
N LEU A 33 -0.47 2.97 -14.68
CA LEU A 33 -0.53 1.83 -15.60
C LEU A 33 -1.03 0.59 -14.83
N ALA A 34 -2.22 0.12 -15.19
CA ALA A 34 -2.85 -1.01 -14.53
C ALA A 34 -2.00 -2.29 -14.63
N PRO A 35 -2.01 -3.15 -13.60
CA PRO A 35 -1.41 -4.47 -13.71
C PRO A 35 -2.07 -5.27 -14.84
N SER A 36 -1.35 -6.25 -15.40
CA SER A 36 -1.87 -7.11 -16.46
C SER A 36 -3.11 -7.91 -16.04
N THR A 37 -3.27 -8.13 -14.74
CA THR A 37 -4.47 -8.72 -14.12
C THR A 37 -4.90 -7.86 -12.94
N GLU A 38 -6.14 -7.34 -12.99
CA GLU A 38 -6.72 -6.62 -11.84
C GLU A 38 -6.89 -7.59 -10.66
N THR A 39 -6.58 -7.11 -9.45
CA THR A 39 -6.86 -7.90 -8.24
C THR A 39 -8.34 -7.78 -7.90
N VAL A 40 -9.00 -8.92 -7.69
CA VAL A 40 -10.42 -8.99 -7.33
C VAL A 40 -10.56 -9.43 -5.89
N TYR A 41 -11.25 -8.63 -5.09
CA TYR A 41 -11.59 -8.95 -3.70
C TYR A 41 -13.09 -9.06 -3.52
N GLN A 42 -13.51 -10.07 -2.77
CA GLN A 42 -14.91 -10.23 -2.37
C GLN A 42 -15.15 -9.58 -1.01
N ILE A 43 -16.33 -8.97 -0.85
CA ILE A 43 -16.75 -8.35 0.41
C ILE A 43 -16.80 -9.41 1.51
N GLY A 44 -16.19 -9.11 2.66
CA GLY A 44 -16.16 -9.95 3.84
C GLY A 44 -15.22 -11.15 3.77
N ILE A 45 -14.53 -11.38 2.66
CA ILE A 45 -13.54 -12.44 2.52
C ILE A 45 -12.17 -11.92 2.97
N GLU A 46 -11.47 -12.71 3.78
CA GLU A 46 -10.11 -12.41 4.23
C GLU A 46 -9.12 -12.51 3.07
N ASN A 47 -8.21 -11.54 3.02
CA ASN A 47 -7.20 -11.35 2.01
C ASN A 47 -5.91 -10.89 2.66
N ILE A 48 -4.81 -10.98 1.92
CA ILE A 48 -3.49 -10.58 2.40
C ILE A 48 -2.86 -9.56 1.48
N ILE A 49 -2.23 -8.55 2.08
CA ILE A 49 -1.27 -7.69 1.39
C ILE A 49 0.14 -8.18 1.71
N LYS A 50 1.00 -8.34 0.69
CA LYS A 50 2.38 -8.83 0.79
C LYS A 50 3.37 -7.74 0.40
N PHE A 51 4.41 -7.57 1.20
CA PHE A 51 5.44 -6.54 1.04
C PHE A 51 6.78 -7.14 0.63
N LYS A 52 7.63 -6.32 -0.02
CA LYS A 52 9.03 -6.63 -0.28
C LYS A 52 9.90 -5.51 0.30
N GLY A 53 11.11 -5.87 0.69
CA GLY A 53 12.07 -4.95 1.30
C GLY A 53 12.64 -5.47 2.62
N SER A 54 13.62 -4.75 3.13
CA SER A 54 14.36 -5.13 4.34
C SER A 54 14.45 -4.05 5.41
N ALA A 55 14.29 -2.77 5.07
CA ALA A 55 14.23 -1.68 6.05
C ALA A 55 12.80 -1.50 6.53
N THR A 56 12.50 -1.98 7.74
CA THR A 56 11.15 -1.96 8.32
C THR A 56 10.99 -0.90 9.39
N HIS A 57 12.08 -0.17 9.72
CA HIS A 57 12.04 1.03 10.55
C HIS A 57 11.37 0.81 11.92
N GLY A 58 11.51 -0.40 12.46
CA GLY A 58 10.90 -0.81 13.73
C GLY A 58 9.38 -0.85 13.70
N GLY A 59 8.78 -0.92 12.51
CA GLY A 59 7.36 -0.85 12.26
C GLY A 59 6.86 0.58 12.18
N GLY A 60 5.74 0.84 12.83
CA GLY A 60 4.96 2.06 12.67
C GLY A 60 3.48 1.75 12.61
N SER A 61 2.72 2.65 12.00
CA SER A 61 1.29 2.50 11.79
C SER A 61 0.96 2.59 10.31
N CYS A 62 -0.02 1.82 9.86
CA CYS A 62 -0.45 1.82 8.47
C CYS A 62 -1.97 1.91 8.34
N GLN A 63 -2.42 2.35 7.17
CA GLN A 63 -3.81 2.21 6.76
C GLN A 63 -3.91 1.53 5.40
N LEU A 64 -5.01 0.82 5.20
CA LEU A 64 -5.51 0.49 3.87
C LEU A 64 -6.71 1.37 3.58
N SER A 65 -6.70 2.04 2.44
CA SER A 65 -7.75 2.94 2.01
C SER A 65 -8.17 2.65 0.58
N LEU A 66 -9.43 2.92 0.26
CA LEU A 66 -10.00 2.80 -1.08
C LEU A 66 -10.44 4.16 -1.60
N THR A 67 -10.33 4.37 -2.90
CA THR A 67 -11.00 5.46 -3.62
C THR A 67 -11.59 4.91 -4.91
N GLU A 68 -12.70 5.48 -5.38
CA GLU A 68 -13.31 5.13 -6.67
C GLU A 68 -12.49 5.69 -7.84
N ASP A 69 -11.63 6.67 -7.58
CA ASP A 69 -10.73 7.24 -8.58
C ASP A 69 -9.69 6.20 -9.02
N ARG A 70 -9.69 5.91 -10.31
CA ARG A 70 -8.70 5.00 -10.92
C ARG A 70 -7.34 5.67 -11.17
N GLU A 71 -7.34 7.00 -11.18
CA GLU A 71 -6.15 7.86 -11.27
C GLU A 71 -6.24 8.96 -10.19
N PRO A 72 -6.05 8.63 -8.91
CA PRO A 72 -6.28 9.57 -7.82
C PRO A 72 -5.41 10.83 -7.89
N THR A 73 -5.97 11.93 -7.43
CA THR A 73 -5.31 13.24 -7.28
C THR A 73 -5.24 13.63 -5.81
N LYS A 74 -4.62 14.79 -5.52
CA LYS A 74 -4.59 15.35 -4.16
C LYS A 74 -5.98 15.65 -3.59
N ASP A 75 -6.99 15.79 -4.44
CA ASP A 75 -8.36 16.14 -4.10
C ASP A 75 -9.27 14.90 -4.04
N SER A 76 -8.74 13.70 -4.32
CA SER A 76 -9.47 12.44 -4.26
C SER A 76 -9.92 12.12 -2.84
N GLU A 77 -11.14 11.60 -2.73
CA GLU A 77 -11.69 11.12 -1.46
C GLU A 77 -11.26 9.68 -1.19
N TRP A 78 -10.78 9.42 0.03
CA TRP A 78 -10.29 8.12 0.46
C TRP A 78 -11.10 7.59 1.64
N MET A 79 -11.56 6.35 1.53
CA MET A 79 -12.23 5.60 2.58
C MET A 79 -11.23 4.66 3.24
N VAL A 80 -10.93 4.88 4.52
CA VAL A 80 -10.12 3.94 5.31
C VAL A 80 -10.93 2.67 5.55
N ILE A 81 -10.39 1.52 5.14
CA ILE A 81 -11.02 0.20 5.35
C ILE A 81 -10.34 -0.61 6.46
N LYS A 82 -9.09 -0.27 6.81
CA LYS A 82 -8.34 -0.94 7.89
C LYS A 82 -7.23 -0.02 8.42
N SER A 83 -7.08 0.01 9.74
CA SER A 83 -5.93 0.61 10.43
C SER A 83 -5.13 -0.47 11.15
N TYR A 84 -3.80 -0.37 11.09
CA TYR A 84 -2.84 -1.17 11.84
C TYR A 84 -2.02 -0.24 12.72
N GLU A 85 -2.33 -0.20 14.01
CA GLU A 85 -1.72 0.74 14.96
C GLU A 85 -0.58 0.05 15.70
N GLY A 86 0.65 0.36 15.28
CA GLY A 86 1.85 -0.24 15.84
C GLY A 86 2.23 -1.57 15.18
N GLY A 87 3.55 -1.76 14.99
CA GLY A 87 4.11 -2.98 14.43
C GLY A 87 3.82 -3.21 12.94
N CYS A 88 3.33 -2.20 12.21
CA CYS A 88 3.17 -2.29 10.76
C CYS A 88 4.41 -1.74 10.02
N PRO A 89 4.94 -2.43 8.99
CA PRO A 89 4.51 -3.75 8.52
C PRO A 89 5.04 -4.89 9.39
N THR A 90 6.08 -4.67 10.20
CA THR A 90 6.53 -5.59 11.26
C THR A 90 7.23 -4.83 12.39
N LYS A 91 7.29 -5.39 13.60
CA LYS A 91 8.03 -4.83 14.74
C LYS A 91 9.55 -4.98 14.60
N ALA A 92 10.03 -5.84 13.71
CA ALA A 92 11.46 -5.96 13.44
C ALA A 92 12.03 -4.62 12.95
N GLU A 93 13.26 -4.26 13.34
CA GLU A 93 13.90 -3.04 12.83
C GLU A 93 14.40 -3.19 11.40
N LYS A 94 14.89 -4.39 11.10
CA LYS A 94 15.44 -4.78 9.81
C LYS A 94 15.17 -6.25 9.55
N LEU A 95 14.95 -6.60 8.29
CA LEU A 95 14.85 -7.97 7.80
C LEU A 95 16.08 -8.32 6.96
N ALA A 96 16.24 -9.60 6.62
CA ALA A 96 17.34 -10.04 5.79
C ALA A 96 17.23 -9.50 4.36
N GLY A 97 18.39 -9.35 3.70
CA GLY A 97 18.48 -8.94 2.30
C GLY A 97 18.35 -7.44 2.05
N GLY A 98 17.92 -7.10 0.83
CA GLY A 98 17.84 -5.72 0.32
C GLY A 98 16.41 -5.26 -0.02
N ALA A 99 16.33 -4.19 -0.81
CA ALA A 99 15.08 -3.54 -1.22
C ALA A 99 14.06 -4.47 -1.91
N THR A 100 14.53 -5.53 -2.56
CA THR A 100 13.69 -6.49 -3.30
C THR A 100 13.46 -7.80 -2.56
N ALA A 101 14.00 -7.95 -1.34
CA ALA A 101 13.92 -9.18 -0.56
C ALA A 101 12.46 -9.52 -0.23
N ASP A 102 12.10 -10.79 -0.43
CA ASP A 102 10.83 -11.34 0.02
C ASP A 102 11.04 -12.01 1.37
N ASN A 103 10.57 -11.36 2.43
CA ASN A 103 10.67 -11.85 3.81
C ASN A 103 9.33 -12.46 4.27
N ALA A 104 8.45 -12.86 3.34
CA ALA A 104 7.09 -13.35 3.63
C ALA A 104 6.25 -12.37 4.48
N LEU A 105 6.57 -11.08 4.41
CA LEU A 105 5.93 -10.03 5.17
C LEU A 105 4.52 -9.77 4.61
N HIS A 106 3.51 -9.94 5.45
CA HIS A 106 2.13 -9.76 5.06
C HIS A 106 1.27 -9.15 6.18
N LEU A 107 0.13 -8.59 5.80
CA LEU A 107 -0.93 -8.15 6.69
C LEU A 107 -2.28 -8.64 6.18
N ASP A 108 -3.14 -9.04 7.09
CA ASP A 108 -4.49 -9.53 6.77
C ASP A 108 -5.49 -8.37 6.73
N PHE A 109 -6.38 -8.40 5.75
CA PHE A 109 -7.47 -7.44 5.62
C PHE A 109 -8.68 -8.09 4.94
N ALA A 110 -9.83 -7.44 5.04
CA ALA A 110 -11.01 -7.80 4.27
C ALA A 110 -11.67 -6.53 3.76
N ILE A 111 -12.36 -6.61 2.62
CA ILE A 111 -13.23 -5.51 2.18
C ILE A 111 -14.45 -5.50 3.10
N PRO A 112 -14.69 -4.42 3.88
CA PRO A 112 -15.75 -4.42 4.88
C PRO A 112 -17.14 -4.41 4.23
N LYS A 113 -18.13 -4.91 4.96
CA LYS A 113 -19.54 -4.76 4.58
C LYS A 113 -19.86 -3.26 4.49
N GLY A 114 -20.50 -2.83 3.41
CA GLY A 114 -20.84 -1.44 3.16
C GLY A 114 -20.02 -0.76 2.05
N VAL A 115 -18.91 -1.37 1.62
CA VAL A 115 -18.26 -0.99 0.37
C VAL A 115 -19.10 -1.51 -0.79
N ASN A 116 -19.45 -0.63 -1.74
CA ASN A 116 -20.20 -1.03 -2.93
C ASN A 116 -19.33 -1.87 -3.87
N PRO A 117 -19.87 -2.88 -4.56
CA PRO A 117 -19.15 -3.56 -5.63
C PRO A 117 -18.75 -2.56 -6.73
N GLY A 118 -17.48 -2.58 -7.11
CA GLY A 118 -16.97 -1.60 -8.07
C GLY A 118 -15.48 -1.74 -8.29
N LYS A 119 -14.95 -0.79 -9.06
CA LYS A 119 -13.55 -0.68 -9.41
C LYS A 119 -12.92 0.42 -8.54
N TYR A 120 -11.90 0.07 -7.77
CA TYR A 120 -11.26 0.95 -6.81
C TYR A 120 -9.75 1.02 -7.01
N THR A 121 -9.14 2.09 -6.53
CA THR A 121 -7.71 2.13 -6.20
C THR A 121 -7.52 1.86 -4.71
N LEU A 122 -6.65 0.91 -4.40
CA LEU A 122 -6.27 0.58 -3.02
C LEU A 122 -4.93 1.25 -2.70
N ALA A 123 -4.90 2.02 -1.62
CA ALA A 123 -3.68 2.62 -1.08
C ALA A 123 -3.28 1.93 0.23
N TRP A 124 -2.01 1.54 0.31
CA TRP A 124 -1.35 1.27 1.59
C TRP A 124 -0.51 2.48 1.96
N THR A 125 -0.82 3.09 3.09
CA THR A 125 -0.05 4.18 3.67
C THR A 125 0.65 3.67 4.92
N TRP A 126 1.90 4.09 5.12
CA TRP A 126 2.71 3.69 6.25
C TRP A 126 3.46 4.89 6.79
N PHE A 127 3.34 5.09 8.10
CA PHE A 127 4.11 6.04 8.88
C PHE A 127 5.10 5.23 9.71
N ASN A 128 6.36 5.24 9.30
CA ASN A 128 7.43 4.49 9.95
C ASN A 128 7.70 5.01 11.37
N ARG A 129 8.07 4.12 12.29
CA ARG A 129 8.30 4.46 13.71
C ARG A 129 9.66 5.11 13.94
N ILE A 130 10.69 4.68 13.22
CA ILE A 130 12.08 5.12 13.39
C ILE A 130 12.64 5.62 12.05
N GLY A 131 13.33 6.76 12.04
CA GLY A 131 13.98 7.32 10.84
C GLY A 131 13.03 8.11 9.94
N ASN A 132 13.48 8.45 8.72
CA ASN A 132 12.80 9.33 7.75
C ASN A 132 12.77 8.70 6.35
#